data_AF-A0A2X1QU48-F1
#
_entry.id   AF-A0A2X1QU48-F1
#
_cell.length_a   1.000
_cell.length_b   1.000
_cell.length_c   1.000
_cell.angle_alpha   90.00
_cell.angle_beta   90.00
_cell.angle_gamma   90.00
#
_symmetry.space_group_name_H-M   'P 1'
#
loop_
_entity.id
_entity.type
_entity.pdbx_description
1 polymer ?
#
loop_
_entity_poly.entity_id
_entity_poly.type
_entity_poly.pdbx_seq_one_letter_code
_entity_poly.pdbx_strand_id
1 'polypeptide(L)'
;MQIGFIGLGAVVETAYLPALRRLGDVIDRCQGYDLDCSRALPGIQRCSSLSALLAEPLDTLFITTSSLQHLPVLERALASGISRIVVEKADRGQP
;
A
#
# COMPACT_ATOMS: atom_id res chain seq x y z
N MET A 1 -3.84 -12.68 6.85
CA MET A 1 -4.19 -11.69 5.81
C MET A 1 -2.94 -11.23 5.06
N GLN A 2 -3.02 -11.14 3.74
CA GLN A 2 -2.00 -10.59 2.85
C GLN A 2 -2.31 -9.13 2.52
N ILE A 3 -1.37 -8.26 2.86
CA ILE A 3 -1.52 -6.81 2.74
C ILE A 3 -0.58 -6.27 1.66
N GLY A 4 -1.11 -5.40 0.80
CA GLY A 4 -0.34 -4.66 -0.19
C GLY A 4 -0.29 -3.17 0.12
N PHE A 5 0.84 -2.53 -0.15
CA PHE A 5 0.99 -1.08 -0.07
C PHE A 5 1.44 -0.49 -1.42
N ILE A 6 0.77 0.56 -1.87
CA ILE A 6 1.23 1.40 -2.98
C ILE A 6 1.59 2.78 -2.43
N GLY A 7 2.85 3.16 -2.62
CA GLY A 7 3.50 4.22 -1.87
C GLY A 7 3.97 3.68 -0.52
N LEU A 8 5.27 3.75 -0.26
CA LEU A 8 5.92 3.37 0.99
C LEU A 8 6.29 4.63 1.78
N GLY A 9 5.27 5.49 1.92
CA GLY A 9 5.29 6.80 2.58
C GLY A 9 5.73 6.77 4.03
N ALA A 10 6.06 7.95 4.56
CA ALA A 10 6.23 8.14 6.00
C ALA A 10 4.97 7.67 6.77
N VAL A 11 3.76 7.85 6.22
CA VAL A 11 2.51 7.36 6.83
C VAL A 11 2.49 5.83 6.96
N VAL A 12 3.10 5.10 6.02
CA VAL A 12 3.17 3.64 6.08
C VAL A 12 4.08 3.21 7.22
N GLU A 13 5.24 3.84 7.33
CA GLU A 13 6.22 3.55 8.37
C GLU A 13 5.75 3.95 9.78
N THR A 14 5.09 5.11 9.90
CA THR A 14 4.81 5.73 11.20
C THR A 14 3.40 5.45 11.73
N ALA A 15 2.44 5.12 10.86
CA ALA A 15 1.06 4.85 11.28
C ALA A 15 0.61 3.41 10.94
N TYR A 16 0.67 3.03 9.67
CA TYR A 16 0.14 1.74 9.22
C TYR A 16 0.91 0.54 9.78
N LEU A 17 2.23 0.47 9.59
CA LEU A 17 3.02 -0.66 10.08
C LEU A 17 2.91 -0.84 11.60
N PRO A 18 2.99 0.21 12.44
CA PRO A 18 2.75 0.09 13.87
C PRO A 18 1.34 -0.41 14.20
N ALA A 19 0.31 0.06 13.50
CA ALA A 19 -1.06 -0.39 13.72
C ALA A 19 -1.26 -1.87 13.32
N LEU A 20 -0.73 -2.28 12.17
CA LEU A 20 -0.78 -3.67 11.71
C LEU A 20 -0.03 -4.62 12.65
N ARG A 21 1.13 -4.20 13.18
CA ARG A 21 1.88 -4.99 14.18
C ARG A 21 1.08 -5.21 15.47
N ARG A 22 0.24 -4.26 15.86
CA ARG A 22 -0.67 -4.42 17.03
C ARG A 22 -1.81 -5.39 16.74
N LEU A 23 -2.19 -5.59 15.48
CA LEU A 23 -3.16 -6.61 15.07
C LEU A 23 -2.58 -8.04 15.09
N GLY A 24 -1.24 -8.18 15.16
CA GLY A 24 -0.56 -9.45 15.40
C GLY A 24 -0.82 -10.51 14.33
N ASP A 25 -1.20 -11.71 14.78
CA ASP A 25 -1.36 -12.97 14.02
C ASP A 25 -2.37 -12.90 12.86
N VAL A 26 -3.07 -11.78 12.70
CA VAL A 26 -4.00 -11.54 11.60
C VAL A 26 -3.25 -11.21 10.30
N ILE A 27 -2.01 -10.74 10.35
CA ILE A 27 -1.23 -10.33 9.17
C ILE A 27 -0.14 -11.36 8.87
N ASP A 28 -0.25 -12.06 7.74
CA ASP A 28 0.71 -13.09 7.32
C ASP A 28 1.89 -12.49 6.57
N ARG A 29 1.62 -11.53 5.67
CA ARG A 29 2.62 -10.94 4.80
C ARG A 29 2.24 -9.54 4.37
N CYS A 30 3.24 -8.68 4.28
CA CYS A 30 3.13 -7.35 3.69
C CYS A 30 4.00 -7.26 2.43
N GLN A 31 3.40 -6.92 1.29
CA GLN A 31 4.09 -6.58 0.06
C GLN A 31 3.91 -5.09 -0.25
N GLY A 32 4.81 -4.50 -1.04
CA GLY A 32 4.71 -3.08 -1.32
C GLY A 32 5.40 -2.62 -2.60
N TYR A 33 4.90 -1.54 -3.18
CA TYR A 33 5.45 -0.91 -4.37
C TYR A 33 5.54 0.61 -4.15
N ASP A 34 6.70 1.18 -4.49
CA ASP A 34 6.91 2.63 -4.56
C ASP A 34 7.60 2.98 -5.88
N LEU A 35 7.26 4.16 -6.41
CA LEU A 35 7.89 4.72 -7.61
C LEU A 35 9.38 5.00 -7.37
N ASP A 36 9.74 5.41 -6.16
CA ASP A 36 11.13 5.52 -5.74
C ASP A 36 11.67 4.11 -5.48
N CYS A 37 12.62 3.67 -6.30
CA CYS A 37 13.22 2.34 -6.20
C CYS A 37 14.11 2.15 -4.97
N SER A 38 14.61 3.25 -4.38
CA SER A 38 15.40 3.23 -3.16
C SER A 38 14.52 3.03 -1.92
N ARG A 39 13.22 3.28 -2.04
CA ARG A 39 12.28 3.13 -0.92
C ARG A 39 11.98 1.67 -0.64
N ALA A 40 12.39 1.25 0.56
CA ALA A 40 12.07 -0.03 1.15
C ALA A 40 11.83 0.16 2.65
N LEU A 41 10.83 -0.53 3.19
CA LEU A 41 10.49 -0.46 4.61
C LEU A 41 10.69 -1.83 5.27
N PRO A 42 11.32 -1.90 6.47
CA PRO A 42 11.46 -3.15 7.20
C PRO A 42 10.10 -3.79 7.51
N GLY A 43 9.95 -5.06 7.10
CA GLY A 43 8.70 -5.81 7.24
C GLY A 43 7.75 -5.68 6.06
N ILE A 44 8.13 -4.97 4.99
CA ILE A 44 7.41 -4.96 3.70
C ILE A 44 8.33 -5.53 2.64
N GLN A 45 7.87 -6.59 1.96
CA GLN A 45 8.56 -7.12 0.80
C GLN A 45 8.29 -6.24 -0.42
N ARG A 46 9.32 -5.54 -0.90
CA ARG A 46 9.21 -4.67 -2.06
C ARG A 46 9.04 -5.47 -3.35
N CYS A 47 8.02 -5.12 -4.14
CA CYS A 47 7.79 -5.59 -5.51
C CYS A 47 8.54 -4.69 -6.51
N SER A 48 9.01 -5.29 -7.61
CA SER A 48 9.73 -4.58 -8.66
C SER A 48 8.85 -3.69 -9.54
N SER A 49 7.53 -3.93 -9.56
CA SER A 49 6.55 -3.14 -10.33
C SER A 49 5.16 -3.16 -9.68
N LEU A 50 4.31 -2.21 -10.08
CA LEU A 50 2.90 -2.17 -9.67
C LEU A 50 2.17 -3.45 -10.11
N SER A 51 2.39 -3.91 -11.34
CA SER A 51 1.77 -5.14 -11.85
C SER A 51 2.20 -6.38 -11.06
N ALA A 52 3.46 -6.45 -10.62
CA ALA A 52 3.93 -7.54 -9.77
C ALA A 52 3.21 -7.54 -8.43
N LEU A 53 2.99 -6.36 -7.82
CA LEU A 53 2.21 -6.26 -6.58
C LEU A 53 0.74 -6.68 -6.79
N LEU A 54 0.09 -6.22 -7.87
CA LEU A 54 -1.32 -6.53 -8.15
C LEU A 54 -1.56 -7.99 -8.56
N ALA A 55 -0.51 -8.73 -8.90
CA ALA A 55 -0.58 -10.17 -9.18
C ALA A 55 -0.50 -11.03 -7.91
N GLU A 56 -0.07 -10.45 -6.77
CA GLU A 56 -0.06 -11.15 -5.49
C GLU A 56 -1.49 -11.37 -4.99
N PRO A 57 -1.77 -12.48 -4.27
CA PRO A 57 -3.09 -12.78 -3.73
C PRO A 57 -3.39 -11.94 -2.47
N LEU A 58 -3.55 -10.63 -2.69
CA LEU A 58 -3.78 -9.63 -1.65
C LEU A 58 -5.24 -9.65 -1.14
N ASP A 59 -5.40 -9.69 0.19
CA ASP A 59 -6.69 -9.51 0.85
C ASP A 59 -7.08 -8.03 0.94
N THR A 60 -6.08 -7.15 1.14
CA THR A 60 -6.29 -5.71 1.28
C THR A 60 -5.14 -4.94 0.67
N LEU A 61 -5.47 -3.92 -0.12
CA LEU A 61 -4.52 -3.01 -0.74
C LEU A 61 -4.68 -1.59 -0.19
N PHE A 62 -3.61 -1.03 0.35
CA PHE A 62 -3.53 0.35 0.81
C PHE A 62 -2.85 1.22 -0.25
N ILE A 63 -3.49 2.32 -0.65
CA ILE A 63 -2.93 3.32 -1.58
C ILE A 63 -2.62 4.58 -0.77
N THR A 64 -1.33 4.85 -0.57
CA THR A 64 -0.83 5.96 0.27
C THR A 64 0.03 6.96 -0.53
N THR A 65 -0.03 6.91 -1.86
CA THR A 65 0.66 7.86 -2.75
C THR A 65 0.10 9.28 -2.59
N SER A 66 0.77 10.30 -3.18
CA SER A 66 0.20 11.65 -3.23
C SER A 66 -1.00 11.73 -4.20
N SER A 67 -1.96 12.63 -3.94
CA SER A 67 -3.25 12.73 -4.66
C SER A 67 -3.12 12.87 -6.17
N LEU A 68 -2.06 13.54 -6.64
CA LEU A 68 -1.83 13.77 -8.07
C LEU A 68 -1.50 12.48 -8.83
N GLN A 69 -1.14 11.40 -8.13
CA GLN A 69 -0.81 10.10 -8.70
C GLN A 69 -1.86 9.02 -8.37
N HIS A 70 -2.96 9.39 -7.70
CA HIS A 70 -3.98 8.43 -7.27
C HIS A 70 -4.72 7.80 -8.44
N LEU A 71 -5.08 8.57 -9.48
CA LEU A 71 -6.06 8.10 -10.45
C LEU A 71 -5.58 6.89 -11.29
N PRO A 72 -4.39 6.88 -11.91
CA PRO A 72 -3.94 5.72 -12.68
C PRO A 72 -3.69 4.49 -11.82
N VAL A 73 -3.22 4.69 -10.59
CA VAL A 73 -2.98 3.61 -9.62
C VAL A 73 -4.30 3.00 -9.17
N LEU A 74 -5.29 3.85 -8.88
CA LEU A 74 -6.61 3.44 -8.44
C LEU A 74 -7.37 2.69 -9.53
N GLU A 75 -7.30 3.13 -10.79
CA GLU A 75 -7.90 2.41 -11.92
C GLU A 75 -7.33 0.99 -12.05
N ARG A 76 -6.02 0.84 -11.92
CA ARG A 76 -5.34 -0.47 -11.98
C ARG A 76 -5.71 -1.35 -10.78
N ALA A 77 -5.82 -0.76 -9.59
CA ALA A 77 -6.25 -1.45 -8.39
C ALA A 77 -7.71 -1.91 -8.49
N LEU A 78 -8.61 -1.05 -9.00
CA LEU A 78 -10.03 -1.38 -9.20
C LEU A 78 -10.24 -2.44 -10.29
N ALA A 79 -9.36 -2.48 -11.30
CA ALA A 79 -9.35 -3.53 -12.31
C ALA A 79 -8.77 -4.87 -11.81
N SER A 80 -8.22 -4.91 -10.59
CA SER A 80 -7.69 -6.14 -9.99
C SER A 80 -8.79 -6.94 -9.29
N GLY A 81 -8.51 -8.19 -8.95
CA GLY A 81 -9.41 -9.04 -8.16
C GLY A 81 -9.41 -8.77 -6.65
N ILE A 82 -8.77 -7.69 -6.20
CA ILE A 82 -8.57 -7.41 -4.77
C ILE A 82 -9.87 -6.93 -4.14
N SER A 83 -10.32 -7.65 -3.10
CA SER A 83 -11.65 -7.42 -2.50
C SER A 83 -11.74 -6.16 -1.64
N ARG A 84 -10.63 -5.67 -1.09
CA ARG A 84 -10.61 -4.49 -0.22
C ARG A 84 -9.51 -3.52 -0.64
N ILE A 85 -9.90 -2.31 -1.02
CA ILE A 85 -8.97 -1.23 -1.38
C ILE A 85 -9.22 -0.08 -0.42
N VAL A 86 -8.18 0.36 0.27
CA VAL A 86 -8.19 1.49 1.20
C VAL A 86 -7.31 2.59 0.60
N VAL A 87 -7.88 3.77 0.41
CA VAL A 87 -7.15 4.92 -0.15
C VAL A 87 -6.95 5.95 0.95
N GLU A 88 -5.70 6.33 1.18
CA GLU A 88 -5.37 7.39 2.12
C GLU A 88 -5.97 8.70 1.60
N LYS A 89 -6.76 9.36 2.45
CA LYS A 89 -7.32 10.66 2.10
C LYS A 89 -6.17 11.65 2.05
N ALA A 90 -6.04 12.33 0.92
CA ALA A 90 -5.16 13.47 0.82
C ALA A 90 -5.51 14.50 1.89
N ASP A 91 -4.56 14.85 2.76
CA ASP A 91 -4.63 16.11 3.48
C ASP A 91 -4.59 17.21 2.42
N ARG A 92 -5.77 17.70 2.02
CA ARG A 92 -5.87 19.09 1.61
C ARG A 92 -5.41 19.83 2.86
N GLY A 93 -4.22 20.42 2.80
CA GLY A 93 -3.68 21.22 3.90
C GLY A 93 -4.81 22.02 4.53
N GLN A 94 -4.84 22.04 5.87
CA GLN A 94 -5.74 22.91 6.63
C GLN A 94 -5.76 24.31 5.98
N PRO A 95 -6.93 24.96 5.90
CA PRO A 95 -7.04 26.31 5.37
C PRO A 95 -6.13 27.29 6.11
#